data_AF-A0A7Z9GCN7-F1
#
_entry.id   AF-A0A7Z9GCN7-F1
#
_cell.length_a   1.000
_cell.length_b   1.000
_cell.length_c   1.000
_cell.angle_alpha   90.00
_cell.angle_beta   90.00
_cell.angle_gamma   90.00
#
_symmetry.space_group_name_H-M   'P 1'
#
loop_
_entity.id
_entity.type
_entity.pdbx_description
1 polymer ?
#
loop_
_entity_poly.entity_id
_entity_poly.type
_entity_poly.pdbx_seq_one_letter_code
_entity_poly.pdbx_strand_id
1 'polypeptide(L)' 'MQTLLILDFGSQYTQLIARRVREMGVYSMVIPGDSTLDEIKSYHPKAVVLSGGPSSVYDEDAPAVANGFF' A
#
# COMPACT_ATOMS: atom_id res chain seq x y z
N MET A 1 9.12 -0.12 16.18
CA MET A 1 8.51 -1.35 15.60
C MET A 1 8.77 -1.36 14.11
N GLN A 2 8.92 -2.53 13.49
CA GLN A 2 9.07 -2.65 12.04
C GLN A 2 7.67 -2.73 11.42
N THR A 3 7.28 -1.71 10.67
CA THR A 3 5.96 -1.63 10.03
C THR A 3 6.09 -1.89 8.54
N LEU A 4 5.29 -2.81 8.01
CA LEU A 4 5.08 -2.95 6.57
C LEU A 4 3.79 -2.21 6.20
N LEU A 5 3.87 -1.27 5.27
CA LEU A 5 2.70 -0.60 4.71
C LEU A 5 2.24 -1.32 3.45
N ILE A 6 0.92 -1.43 3.28
CA ILE A 6 0.28 -1.90 2.05
C ILE A 6 -0.53 -0.72 1.52
N LEU A 7 -0.12 -0.22 0.35
CA LEU A 7 -0.86 0.81 -0.38
C LEU A 7 -1.94 0.11 -1.22
N ASP A 8 -3.21 0.41 -0.95
CA ASP A 8 -4.34 -0.28 -1.58
C ASP A 8 -4.89 0.47 -2.80
N PHE A 9 -4.72 -0.12 -3.99
CA PHE A 9 -5.27 0.38 -5.26
C PHE A 9 -6.60 -0.32 -5.64
N GLY A 10 -7.26 -0.97 -4.68
CA GLY A 10 -8.54 -1.65 -4.88
C GLY A 10 -8.44 -3.15 -5.17
N SER A 11 -7.31 -3.79 -4.84
CA SER A 11 -7.13 -5.22 -5.08
C SER A 11 -8.13 -6.04 -4.26
N GLN A 12 -8.75 -7.03 -4.89
CA GLN A 12 -9.49 -8.09 -4.18
C GLN A 12 -8.59 -8.88 -3.19
N TYR A 13 -7.26 -8.79 -3.31
CA TYR A 13 -6.32 -9.53 -2.48
C TYR A 13 -5.64 -8.70 -1.38
N THR A 14 -5.91 -7.39 -1.24
CA THR A 14 -5.21 -6.52 -0.27
C THR A 14 -5.26 -7.09 1.16
N GLN A 15 -6.43 -7.53 1.60
CA GLN A 15 -6.59 -8.11 2.94
C GLN A 15 -5.90 -9.48 3.09
N LEU A 16 -5.80 -10.26 2.00
CA LEU A 16 -5.05 -11.51 1.99
C LEU A 16 -3.55 -11.25 2.14
N ILE A 17 -3.00 -10.25 1.45
CA ILE A 17 -1.61 -9.81 1.60
C ILE A 17 -1.36 -9.40 3.05
N ALA A 18 -2.22 -8.54 3.62
CA ALA A 18 -2.10 -8.09 5.01
C ALA A 18 -2.10 -9.26 5.99
N ARG A 19 -2.98 -10.24 5.78
CA ARG A 19 -3.03 -11.47 6.58
C ARG A 19 -1.74 -12.28 6.46
N ARG A 20 -1.22 -12.51 5.25
CA ARG A 20 0.03 -13.26 5.05
C ARG A 20 1.22 -12.62 5.74
N VAL A 21 1.33 -11.29 5.67
CA VAL A 21 2.40 -10.55 6.37
C VAL A 21 2.30 -10.72 7.89
N ARG A 22 1.08 -10.70 8.45
CA ARG A 22 0.84 -10.92 9.88
C ARG A 22 1.11 -12.37 10.30
N GLU A 23 0.77 -13.35 9.46
CA GLU A 23 1.11 -14.78 9.67
C GLU A 23 2.63 -15.01 9.72
N MET A 24 3.42 -14.14 9.08
CA MET A 24 4.89 -14.14 9.16
C MET A 24 5.44 -13.38 10.39
N GLY A 25 4.58 -12.89 11.28
CA GLY A 25 4.98 -12.17 12.50
C GLY A 25 5.37 -10.71 12.30
N VAL A 26 5.05 -10.11 11.14
CA VAL A 26 5.36 -8.71 10.83
C VAL A 26 4.09 -7.86 11.02
N TYR A 27 4.23 -6.73 11.71
CA TYR A 27 3.14 -5.77 11.83
C TYR A 27 2.87 -5.11 10.47
N SER A 28 1.61 -5.13 10.04
CA SER A 28 1.17 -4.55 8.76
C SER A 28 -0.04 -3.66 8.90
N MET A 29 -0.03 -2.56 8.13
CA MET A 29 -1.12 -1.60 8.02
C MET A 29 -1.47 -1.39 6.54
N VAL A 30 -2.77 -1.27 6.25
CA VAL A 30 -3.29 -0.97 4.92
C VAL A 30 -3.73 0.49 4.91
N ILE A 31 -3.31 1.25 3.92
CA ILE A 31 -3.72 2.64 3.67
C ILE A 31 -4.10 2.82 2.19
N PRO A 32 -4.84 3.87 1.81
CA PRO A 32 -5.17 4.15 0.41
C PRO A 32 -3.93 4.25 -0.50
N GLY A 33 -4.08 3.82 -1.75
CA GLY A 33 -3.00 3.85 -2.75
C GLY A 33 -2.53 5.24 -3.15
N ASP A 34 -3.43 6.22 -3.02
CA ASP A 34 -3.26 7.65 -3.32
C ASP A 34 -2.85 8.49 -2.10
N SER A 35 -2.53 7.84 -0.97
CA SER A 35 -1.98 8.50 0.22
C SER A 35 -0.76 9.36 -0.12
N THR A 36 -0.66 10.52 0.53
CA THR A 36 0.43 11.48 0.27
C THR A 36 1.79 10.94 0.72
N LEU A 37 2.88 11.46 0.15
CA LEU A 37 4.23 11.04 0.52
C LEU A 37 4.54 11.32 2.00
N ASP A 38 4.02 12.42 2.55
CA ASP A 38 4.18 12.79 3.96
C ASP A 38 3.43 11.84 4.88
N GLU A 39 2.20 11.46 4.50
CA GLU A 39 1.42 10.45 5.21
C GLU A 39 2.15 9.10 5.22
N ILE A 40 2.62 8.63 4.06
CA ILE A 40 3.38 7.38 3.94
C ILE A 40 4.63 7.42 4.85
N LYS A 41 5.38 8.53 4.83
CA LYS A 41 6.58 8.71 5.66
C LYS A 41 6.27 8.77 7.16
N SER A 42 5.12 9.32 7.55
CA SER A 42 4.72 9.44 8.96
C SER A 42 4.62 8.10 9.68
N TYR A 43 4.32 7.02 8.94
CA TYR A 43 4.27 5.65 9.46
C TYR A 43 5.64 4.99 9.64
N HIS A 44 6.72 5.64 9.19
CA HIS A 44 8.09 5.13 9.23
C HIS A 44 8.21 3.67 8.73
N PRO A 45 7.69 3.34 7.53
CA PRO A 45 7.66 1.98 7.04
C PRO A 45 9.07 1.43 6.81
N LYS A 46 9.25 0.14 7.10
CA LYS A 46 10.46 -0.61 6.73
C LYS A 46 10.35 -1.20 5.33
N ALA A 47 9.14 -1.44 4.88
CA ALA A 47 8.83 -1.94 3.55
C ALA A 47 7.45 -1.44 3.13
N VAL A 48 7.24 -1.33 1.82
CA VAL A 48 5.96 -0.97 1.22
C VAL A 48 5.59 -2.03 0.19
N VAL A 49 4.33 -2.47 0.21
CA VAL A 49 3.72 -3.29 -0.84
C VAL A 49 2.72 -2.42 -1.57
N LEU A 50 2.88 -2.29 -2.89
CA LEU A 50 1.87 -1.72 -3.77
C LEU A 50 0.90 -2.84 -4.13
N SER A 51 -0.37 -2.75 -3.71
CA SER A 51 -1.37 -3.74 -4.11
C SER A 51 -1.72 -3.59 -5.59
N GLY A 52 -2.43 -4.57 -6.15
CA GLY A 52 -3.05 -4.40 -7.46
C GLY A 52 -4.33 -3.57 -7.39
N GLY A 53 -4.98 -3.42 -8.53
CA GLY A 53 -6.30 -2.82 -8.61
C GLY A 53 -7.05 -3.37 -9.82
N PRO A 54 -8.37 -3.15 -9.92
CA PRO A 54 -9.14 -3.48 -11.11
C PRO A 54 -8.86 -2.50 -12.26
N SER A 55 -8.37 -1.30 -11.96
CA SER A 55 -8.12 -0.23 -12.93
C SER A 55 -6.87 -0.50 -13.77
N SER A 56 -6.93 -0.10 -15.04
CA SER A 56 -5.74 0.01 -15.88
C SER A 56 -4.93 1.23 -15.42
N VAL A 57 -3.60 1.15 -15.48
CA VAL A 57 -2.73 2.30 -15.16
C VAL A 57 -2.89 3.48 -16.13
N TYR A 58 -3.58 3.27 -17.25
CA TYR A 58 -3.87 4.30 -18.25
C TYR A 58 -5.25 4.95 -18.09
N ASP A 59 -6.09 4.46 -17.18
CA ASP A 59 -7.41 5.05 -16.94
C ASP A 59 -7.23 6.41 -16.24
N GLU A 60 -8.03 7.42 -16.63
CA GLU A 60 -7.92 8.79 -16.08
C GLU A 60 -8.15 8.84 -14.56
N ASP A 61 -9.05 8.00 -14.06
CA ASP A 61 -9.39 7.90 -12.63
C ASP A 61 -8.58 6.80 -11.90
N ALA A 62 -7.54 6.25 -12.52
CA ALA A 62 -6.71 5.23 -11.89
C ALA A 62 -5.99 5.81 -10.67
N PRO A 63 -6.08 5.16 -9.49
CA PRO A 63 -5.33 5.60 -8.32
C PRO A 63 -3.83 5.47 -8.60
N ALA A 64 -3.10 6.56 -8.37
CA ALA A 64 -1.66 6.62 -8.57
C ALA A 64 -0.93 6.82 -7.24
N VAL A 65 0.29 6.29 -7.16
CA VAL A 65 1.16 6.54 -6.01
C VAL A 65 1.56 8.02 -5.94
N ALA A 66 1.82 8.52 -4.74
CA ALA A 66 2.27 9.89 -4.55
C ALA A 66 3.50 10.26 -5.41
N ASN A 67 3.50 11.49 -5.92
CA ASN A 67 4.65 12.03 -6.65
C ASN A 67 5.93 12.00 -5.79
N GLY A 68 7.04 11.56 -6.38
CA GLY A 68 8.33 11.43 -5.68
C GLY A 68 8.43 10.21 -4.76
N PHE A 69 7.59 9.19 -4.96
CA PHE A 69 7.64 7.94 -4.21
C PHE A 69 8.86 7.07 -4.56
N PHE A 70 9.29 7.07 -5.83
CA PHE A 70 10.45 6.31 -6.33
C PHE A 70 11.75 7.10 -6.26
#